data_AF-A0A968MIR0-F1
#
_entry.id   AF-A0A968MIR0-F1
#
_cell.length_a   1.000
_cell.length_b   1.000
_cell.length_c   1.000
_cell.angle_alpha   90.00
_cell.angle_beta   90.00
_cell.angle_gamma   90.00
#
_symmetry.space_group_name_H-M   'P 1'
#
loop_
_entity.id
_entity.type
_entity.pdbx_description
1 polymer ?
#
loop_
_entity_poly.entity_id
_entity_poly.type
_entity_poly.pdbx_seq_one_letter_code
_entity_poly.pdbx_strand_id
1 'polypeptide(L)' 'MKPQVKELIQLNEAQKKAFQSIKNLFTEKDTVLLHGVTSSGKTEIYIHLIAEQLKLNKQVLYLLPEIALTTRLSLA' A
#
# COMPACT_ATOMS: atom_id res chain seq x y z
N MET A 1 4.80 18.67 -11.79
CA MET A 1 3.45 18.09 -11.71
C MET A 1 3.24 17.60 -10.29
N LYS A 2 2.18 18.05 -9.60
CA LYS A 2 1.78 17.45 -8.31
C LYS A 2 0.99 16.17 -8.62
N PRO A 3 1.31 15.01 -8.03
CA PRO A 3 0.49 13.82 -8.20
C PRO A 3 -0.91 14.08 -7.63
N GLN A 4 -1.96 13.88 -8.42
CA GLN A 4 -3.36 14.04 -8.01
C GLN A 4 -3.85 12.74 -7.38
N VAL A 5 -3.27 12.33 -6.25
CA VAL A 5 -3.66 11.07 -5.60
C VAL A 5 -5.18 11.02 -5.41
N LYS A 6 -5.84 10.18 -6.22
CA LYS A 6 -7.26 9.85 -6.09
C LYS A 6 -7.55 9.50 -4.63
N GLU A 7 -8.68 10.02 -4.12
CA GLU A 7 -9.02 9.94 -2.70
C GLU A 7 -8.86 8.50 -2.17
N LEU A 8 -8.03 8.34 -1.13
CA LEU A 8 -7.67 7.02 -0.61
C LEU A 8 -8.89 6.35 -0.01
N ILE A 9 -9.16 5.11 -0.44
CA ILE A 9 -10.25 4.29 0.12
C ILE A 9 -10.05 4.15 1.63
N GLN A 10 -11.11 4.40 2.40
CA GLN A 10 -11.06 4.28 3.85
C GLN A 10 -10.83 2.82 4.26
N LEU A 11 -9.76 2.57 5.02
CA LEU A 11 -9.46 1.25 5.55
C LEU A 11 -10.50 0.85 6.62
N ASN A 12 -10.92 -0.40 6.63
CA ASN A 12 -11.71 -0.95 7.73
C ASN A 12 -10.82 -1.21 8.97
N GLU A 13 -11.42 -1.59 10.09
CA GLU A 13 -10.68 -1.77 11.36
C GLU A 13 -9.58 -2.84 11.28
N ALA A 14 -9.84 -3.96 10.60
CA ALA A 14 -8.85 -5.02 10.42
C ALA A 14 -7.65 -4.54 9.58
N GLN A 15 -7.93 -3.79 8.51
CA GLN A 15 -6.91 -3.21 7.63
C GLN A 15 -6.13 -2.10 8.33
N LYS A 16 -6.78 -1.23 9.12
CA LYS A 16 -6.11 -0.22 9.95
C LYS A 16 -5.16 -0.87 10.94
N LYS A 17 -5.61 -1.94 11.62
CA LYS A 17 -4.76 -2.69 12.55
C LYS A 17 -3.55 -3.28 11.83
N ALA A 18 -3.75 -3.94 10.68
CA ALA A 18 -2.68 -4.49 9.87
C ALA A 18 -1.70 -3.40 9.39
N PHE A 19 -2.21 -2.26 8.93
CA PHE A 19 -1.43 -1.12 8.50
C PHE A 19 -0.53 -0.58 9.62
N GLN A 20 -1.07 -0.38 10.83
CA GLN A 20 -0.27 0.06 11.98
C GLN A 20 0.75 -1.00 12.41
N SER A 21 0.38 -2.28 12.41
CA SER A 21 1.31 -3.37 12.71
C SER A 21 2.48 -3.41 11.73
N ILE A 22 2.24 -3.21 10.43
CA ILE A 22 3.30 -3.14 9.42
C ILE A 22 4.25 -1.96 9.71
N LYS A 23 3.71 -0.77 10.00
CA LYS A 23 4.52 0.41 10.31
C LYS A 23 5.40 0.21 11.54
N ASN A 24 4.85 -0.39 12.59
CA ASN A 24 5.61 -0.72 13.79
C ASN A 24 6.69 -1.77 13.50
N LEU A 25 6.39 -2.80 12.71
CA LEU A 25 7.40 -3.81 12.37
C LEU A 25 8.56 -3.22 11.55
N PHE A 26 8.30 -2.22 10.69
CA PHE A 26 9.36 -1.52 9.95
C PHE A 26 10.31 -0.70 10.82
N THR A 27 10.01 -0.46 12.11
CA THR A 27 10.99 0.15 13.02
C THR A 27 12.02 -0.87 13.54
N GLU A 28 11.75 -2.16 13.41
CA GLU A 28 12.59 -3.25 13.94
C GLU A 28 13.11 -4.20 12.85
N LYS A 29 12.44 -4.25 11.69
CA LYS A 29 12.70 -5.19 10.59
C LYS A 29 12.69 -4.46 9.26
N ASP A 30 13.62 -4.84 8.37
CA ASP A 30 13.66 -4.30 7.00
C ASP A 30 12.59 -4.92 6.08
N THR A 31 12.00 -6.05 6.48
CA THR A 31 11.06 -6.80 5.64
C THR A 31 9.87 -7.29 6.46
N VAL A 32 8.67 -7.09 5.93
CA VAL A 32 7.39 -7.50 6.54
C VAL A 32 6.55 -8.26 5.52
N LEU A 33 6.02 -9.41 5.92
CA LEU A 33 5.07 -10.19 5.13
C LEU A 33 3.64 -9.83 5.54
N LEU A 34 2.87 -9.25 4.61
CA LEU A 34 1.42 -9.09 4.77
C LEU A 34 0.71 -10.35 4.26
N HIS A 35 0.34 -11.24 5.18
CA HIS A 35 -0.41 -12.44 4.85
C HIS A 35 -1.93 -12.19 4.91
N GLY A 36 -2.66 -12.62 3.88
CA GLY A 36 -4.11 -12.52 3.84
C GLY A 36 -4.69 -13.20 2.61
N VAL A 37 -5.93 -13.67 2.73
CA VAL A 37 -6.66 -14.32 1.63
C VAL A 37 -6.95 -13.34 0.48
N THR A 38 -7.28 -13.85 -0.71
CA THR A 38 -7.79 -13.02 -1.82
C THR A 38 -9.03 -12.24 -1.37
N SER A 39 -9.26 -11.05 -1.91
CA SER A 39 -10.37 -10.16 -1.53
C SER A 39 -10.32 -9.59 -0.10
N SER A 40 -9.25 -9.81 0.68
CA SER A 40 -9.08 -9.19 2.00
C SER A 40 -8.66 -7.71 1.94
N GLY A 41 -8.47 -7.15 0.74
CA GLY A 41 -8.04 -5.78 0.51
C GLY A 41 -6.58 -5.49 0.88
N LYS A 42 -5.66 -6.41 0.55
CA LYS A 42 -4.20 -6.17 0.72
C LYS A 42 -3.72 -5.01 -0.14
N THR A 43 -4.32 -4.86 -1.33
CA THR A 43 -3.98 -3.81 -2.29
C THR A 43 -4.20 -2.43 -1.70
N GLU A 44 -5.29 -2.21 -0.98
CA GLU A 44 -5.60 -0.96 -0.31
C GLU A 44 -4.51 -0.63 0.72
N ILE A 45 -4.08 -1.60 1.53
CA ILE A 45 -2.99 -1.41 2.49
C ILE A 45 -1.69 -1.01 1.77
N TYR A 46 -1.34 -1.65 0.65
CA TYR A 46 -0.17 -1.26 -0.15
C TYR A 46 -0.27 0.19 -0.66
N ILE A 47 -1.44 0.58 -1.18
CA ILE A 47 -1.69 1.94 -1.68
C ILE A 47 -1.49 2.97 -0.56
N HIS A 48 -2.00 2.71 0.65
CA HIS A 48 -1.80 3.59 1.81
C HIS A 48 -0.31 3.71 2.20
N LEU A 49 0.42 2.59 2.22
CA LEU A 49 1.86 2.59 2.49
C LEU A 49 2.63 3.38 1.44
N ILE A 50 2.32 3.17 0.16
CA ILE A 50 2.91 3.90 -0.97
C ILE A 50 2.64 5.40 -0.82
N ALA A 51 1.39 5.78 -0.58
CA ALA A 51 0.99 7.18 -0.43
C ALA A 51 1.71 7.87 0.74
N GLU A 52 1.92 7.20 1.88
CA GLU A 52 2.73 7.75 2.98
C GLU A 52 4.17 8.02 2.55
N GLN A 53 4.83 7.10 1.85
CA GLN A 53 6.22 7.31 1.41
C GLN A 53 6.32 8.40 0.34
N LEU A 54 5.36 8.48 -0.59
CA LEU A 54 5.32 9.55 -1.60
C LEU A 54 5.10 10.92 -0.96
N LYS A 55 4.25 11.03 0.09
CA LYS A 55 4.09 12.28 0.86
C LYS A 55 5.38 12.75 1.53
N LEU A 56 6.29 11.82 1.83
CA LEU A 56 7.62 12.10 2.37
C LEU A 56 8.67 12.38 1.27
N ASN A 57 8.24 12.58 0.02
CA ASN A 57 9.10 12.74 -1.17
C ASN A 57 10.08 11.56 -1.38
N LYS A 58 9.73 10.37 -0.91
CA LYS A 58 10.51 9.15 -1.16
C LYS A 58 10.00 8.44 -2.41
N GLN A 59 10.79 7.50 -2.91
CA GLN A 59 10.43 6.65 -4.04
C GLN A 59 9.92 5.29 -3.56
N VAL A 60 9.02 4.67 -4.33
CA VAL A 60 8.51 3.32 -4.07
C VAL A 60 8.58 2.49 -5.34
N LEU A 61 9.11 1.28 -5.23
CA LEU A 61 9.07 0.26 -6.28
C LEU A 61 7.94 -0.71 -5.97
N TYR A 62 6.93 -0.74 -6.84
CA TYR A 62 5.80 -1.66 -6.74
C TYR A 62 5.90 -2.71 -7.84
N LEU A 63 6.12 -3.96 -7.44
CA LEU A 63 6.29 -5.09 -8.35
C LEU A 63 4.99 -5.89 -8.43
N LEU A 64 4.55 -6.14 -9.66
CA LEU A 64 3.38 -6.94 -9.97
C LEU A 64 3.77 -8.02 -10.99
N PRO A 65 3.07 -9.18 -10.99
CA PRO A 65 3.17 -10.13 -12.09
C PRO A 65 2.74 -9.48 -13.42
N GLU A 66 3.34 -9.90 -14.54
CA GLU A 66 3.06 -9.37 -15.88
C GLU A 66 1.56 -9.36 -16.23
N ILE A 67 0.84 -10.41 -15.82
CA ILE A 67 -0.60 -10.59 -16.09
C ILE A 67 -1.47 -9.56 -15.35
N ALA A 68 -0.94 -8.94 -14.28
CA ALA A 68 -1.65 -7.92 -13.52
C ALA A 68 -1.55 -6.52 -14.14
N LEU A 69 -0.75 -6.32 -15.21
CA LEU A 69 -0.50 -5.02 -15.83
C LEU A 69 -1.74 -4.37 -16.47
N THR A 70 -2.77 -5.16 -16.79
CA THR A 70 -4.07 -4.66 -17.26
C THR A 70 -4.91 -4.03 -16.15
N THR A 71 -4.60 -4.31 -14.87
CA THR A 71 -5.31 -3.69 -13.73
C THR A 71 -4.73 -2.30 -13.50
N ARG A 72 -5.37 -1.30 -14.10
CA ARG A 72 -4.95 0.10 -14.02
C ARG A 72 -5.23 0.65 -12.61
N LEU A 73 -4.25 0.54 -11.71
CA LEU A 73 -4.23 1.26 -10.44
C LEU A 73 -4.05 2.76 -10.74
N SER A 74 -5.12 3.55 -10.65
CA SER A 74 -5.01 5.01 -10.82
C SER A 74 -4.50 5.64 -9.51
N LEU A 75 -3.17 5.71 -9.38
CA LEU A 75 -2.47 6.53 -8.38
C LEU A 75 -2.13 7.93 -8.92
N ALA A 76 -2.57 8.24 -10.14
CA ALA A 76 -2.37 9.51 -10.82
C ALA A 76 -3.20 10.61 -10.18
#